data_AF-A0A8J8F3R3-F1
#
_entry.id   AF-A0A8J8F3R3-F1
#
_cell.length_a   1.000
_cell.length_b   1.000
_cell.length_c   1.000
_cell.angle_alpha   90.00
_cell.angle_beta   90.00
_cell.angle_gamma   90.00
#
_symmetry.space_group_name_H-M   'P 1'
#
loop_
_entity.id
_entity.type
_entity.pdbx_description
1 polymer ?
#
loop_
_entity_poly.entity_id
_entity_poly.type
_entity_poly.pdbx_seq_one_letter_code
_entity_poly.pdbx_strand_id
1 'polypeptide(L)'
;MANLITKFADYDSFAREWHSDTLTDYDVSLEDARERGLLNEQKTRQLWQLLGLLDTGELFIQLPEWLAIEKVGSKDRTTSTMFIGYISRETEDAILFKESAAAQPLMQLAHKIHSLEKGVANTEADTDRHKRSEKRLREHYQKLSNRDNLPSLSDEWLPKSQLITAVQRCE
;
A
#
# COMPACT_ATOMS: atom_id res chain seq x y z
N MET A 1 20.77 -9.06 -11.80
CA MET A 1 20.04 -8.71 -10.56
C MET A 1 18.62 -8.41 -10.97
N ALA A 2 17.65 -9.24 -10.59
CA ALA A 2 16.25 -8.87 -10.76
C ALA A 2 15.99 -7.68 -9.81
N ASN A 3 15.43 -6.59 -10.33
CA ASN A 3 14.95 -5.52 -9.46
C ASN A 3 13.85 -6.11 -8.59
N LEU A 4 14.14 -6.28 -7.30
CA LEU A 4 13.18 -6.72 -6.29
C LEU A 4 11.94 -5.82 -6.26
N ILE A 5 12.15 -4.54 -6.59
CA ILE A 5 11.14 -3.49 -6.54
C ILE A 5 10.54 -3.30 -7.92
N THR A 6 9.24 -3.55 -8.04
CA THR A 6 8.48 -3.21 -9.25
C THR A 6 7.90 -1.81 -9.10
N LYS A 7 8.11 -0.98 -10.12
CA LYS A 7 7.70 0.42 -10.14
C LYS A 7 6.59 0.62 -11.16
N PHE A 8 5.52 1.32 -10.75
CA PHE A 8 4.36 1.57 -11.60
C PHE A 8 4.07 3.06 -11.75
N ALA A 9 3.88 3.52 -12.98
CA ALA A 9 3.47 4.89 -13.28
C ALA A 9 1.94 5.03 -13.41
N ASP A 10 1.27 3.97 -13.83
CA ASP A 10 -0.17 3.95 -14.07
C ASP A 10 -0.88 2.81 -13.33
N TYR A 11 -2.18 3.01 -13.13
CA TYR A 11 -3.02 2.10 -12.36
C TYR A 11 -3.26 0.76 -13.07
N ASP A 12 -3.38 0.74 -14.41
CA ASP A 12 -3.74 -0.49 -15.12
C ASP A 12 -2.57 -1.46 -15.20
N SER A 13 -1.34 -0.95 -15.39
CA SER A 13 -0.12 -1.74 -15.26
C SER A 13 0.03 -2.32 -13.86
N PHE A 14 -0.23 -1.50 -12.83
CA PHE A 14 -0.23 -1.98 -11.44
C PHE A 14 -1.30 -3.05 -11.19
N ALA A 15 -2.54 -2.81 -11.61
CA ALA A 15 -3.65 -3.75 -11.40
C ALA A 15 -3.44 -5.07 -12.15
N ARG A 16 -2.85 -5.02 -13.35
CA ARG A 16 -2.51 -6.22 -14.12
C ARG A 16 -1.47 -7.08 -13.41
N GLU A 17 -0.41 -6.47 -12.89
CA GLU A 17 0.61 -7.22 -12.12
C GLU A 17 0.02 -7.74 -10.81
N TRP A 18 -0.72 -6.89 -10.09
CA TRP A 18 -1.28 -7.23 -8.78
C TRP A 18 -2.24 -8.42 -8.82
N HIS A 19 -2.91 -8.64 -9.95
CA HIS A 19 -3.86 -9.72 -10.16
C HIS A 19 -3.37 -10.78 -11.15
N SER A 20 -2.07 -10.83 -11.45
CA SER A 20 -1.49 -11.68 -12.50
C SER A 20 -1.87 -13.16 -12.37
N ASP A 21 -1.83 -13.70 -11.15
CA ASP A 21 -2.26 -15.09 -10.87
C ASP A 21 -3.73 -15.30 -11.23
N THR A 22 -4.62 -14.39 -10.83
CA THR A 22 -6.05 -14.49 -11.15
C THR A 22 -6.30 -14.34 -12.65
N LEU A 23 -5.61 -13.43 -13.33
CA LEU A 23 -5.77 -13.27 -14.77
C LEU A 23 -5.29 -14.53 -15.53
N THR A 24 -4.22 -15.15 -15.06
CA THR A 24 -3.65 -16.37 -15.63
C THR A 24 -4.54 -17.59 -15.36
N ASP A 25 -5.01 -17.76 -14.12
CA ASP A 25 -5.86 -18.90 -13.72
C ASP A 25 -7.19 -18.96 -14.47
N TYR A 26 -7.75 -17.79 -14.80
CA TYR A 26 -9.01 -17.68 -15.52
C TYR A 26 -8.85 -17.45 -17.03
N ASP A 27 -7.61 -17.30 -17.52
CA ASP A 27 -7.27 -16.98 -18.92
C ASP A 27 -8.10 -15.80 -19.46
N VAL A 28 -8.03 -14.66 -18.77
CA VAL A 28 -8.83 -13.46 -19.08
C VAL A 28 -8.00 -12.19 -19.12
N SER A 29 -8.48 -11.20 -19.88
CA SER A 29 -7.95 -9.83 -19.79
C SER A 29 -8.31 -9.16 -18.46
N LEU A 30 -7.62 -8.06 -18.14
CA LEU A 30 -7.92 -7.25 -16.97
C LEU A 30 -9.35 -6.67 -17.06
N GLU A 31 -9.73 -6.22 -18.25
CA GLU A 31 -11.06 -5.69 -18.57
C GLU A 31 -12.14 -6.75 -18.36
N ASP A 32 -11.96 -7.96 -18.90
CA ASP A 32 -12.91 -9.06 -18.72
C ASP A 32 -13.03 -9.46 -17.23
N ALA A 33 -11.91 -9.50 -16.51
CA ALA A 33 -11.91 -9.81 -15.09
C ALA A 33 -12.65 -8.75 -14.26
N ARG A 34 -12.58 -7.47 -14.65
CA ARG A 34 -13.35 -6.38 -14.06
C ARG A 34 -14.84 -6.52 -14.34
N GLU A 35 -15.22 -6.77 -15.59
CA GLU A 35 -16.63 -6.96 -15.98
C GLU A 35 -17.27 -8.14 -15.27
N ARG A 36 -16.49 -9.21 -15.06
CA ARG A 36 -16.92 -10.43 -14.35
C ARG A 36 -16.86 -10.30 -12.83
N GLY A 37 -16.36 -9.20 -12.28
CA GLY A 37 -16.24 -8.99 -10.83
C GLY A 37 -15.26 -9.95 -10.15
N LEU A 38 -14.25 -10.46 -10.88
CA LEU A 38 -13.25 -11.39 -10.36
C LEU A 38 -12.20 -10.69 -9.47
N LEU A 39 -12.09 -9.37 -9.58
CA LEU A 39 -11.07 -8.58 -8.91
C LEU A 39 -11.65 -7.79 -7.73
N ASN A 40 -10.87 -7.68 -6.65
CA ASN A 40 -11.19 -6.73 -5.57
C ASN A 40 -10.74 -5.30 -5.94
N GLU A 41 -11.45 -4.69 -6.90
CA GLU A 41 -11.19 -3.35 -7.42
C GLU A 41 -11.10 -2.29 -6.31
N GLN A 42 -11.98 -2.37 -5.31
CA GLN A 42 -11.96 -1.43 -4.20
C GLN A 42 -10.63 -1.50 -3.43
N LYS A 43 -10.18 -2.70 -3.05
CA LYS A 43 -8.92 -2.87 -2.32
C LYS A 43 -7.72 -2.46 -3.17
N THR A 44 -7.70 -2.82 -4.46
CA THR A 44 -6.62 -2.45 -5.38
C THR A 44 -6.52 -0.93 -5.55
N ARG A 45 -7.66 -0.22 -5.65
CA ARG A 45 -7.67 1.26 -5.70
C ARG A 45 -7.22 1.90 -4.40
N GLN A 46 -7.60 1.35 -3.25
CA GLN A 46 -7.12 1.84 -1.95
C GLN A 46 -5.60 1.68 -1.82
N LEU A 47 -5.04 0.58 -2.31
CA LEU A 47 -3.60 0.37 -2.34
C LEU A 47 -2.93 1.37 -3.28
N TRP A 48 -3.47 1.57 -4.49
CA TRP A 48 -2.95 2.57 -5.42
C TRP A 48 -2.97 4.00 -4.85
N GLN A 49 -4.04 4.36 -4.13
CA GLN A 49 -4.15 5.63 -3.43
C GLN A 49 -3.09 5.76 -2.33
N LEU A 50 -2.85 4.71 -1.55
CA LEU A 50 -1.79 4.69 -0.55
C LEU A 50 -0.42 4.90 -1.20
N LEU A 51 -0.10 4.16 -2.27
CA LEU A 51 1.18 4.28 -2.98
C LEU A 51 1.44 5.69 -3.50
N GLY A 52 0.39 6.44 -3.86
CA GLY A 52 0.50 7.84 -4.28
C GLY A 52 0.71 8.85 -3.14
N LEU A 53 0.68 8.42 -1.89
CA LEU A 53 0.93 9.25 -0.71
C LEU A 53 2.21 8.86 0.04
N LEU A 54 2.96 7.89 -0.48
CA LEU A 54 4.22 7.43 0.10
C LEU A 54 5.37 8.36 -0.32
N ASP A 55 6.36 8.49 0.55
CA ASP A 55 7.59 9.23 0.21
C ASP A 55 8.42 8.48 -0.86
N THR A 56 9.30 9.20 -1.57
CA THR A 56 10.10 8.65 -2.69
C THR A 56 11.01 7.48 -2.30
N GLY A 57 11.30 7.29 -1.01
CA GLY A 57 12.08 6.15 -0.49
C GLY A 57 11.22 5.03 0.11
N GLU A 58 9.92 5.25 0.24
CA GLU A 58 9.01 4.28 0.85
C GLU A 58 8.49 3.27 -0.16
N LEU A 59 8.30 2.06 0.34
CA LEU A 59 7.96 0.88 -0.43
C LEU A 59 6.85 0.11 0.28
N PHE A 60 5.90 -0.40 -0.50
CA PHE A 60 4.97 -1.41 -0.03
C PHE A 60 5.54 -2.80 -0.22
N ILE A 61 5.46 -3.64 0.81
CA ILE A 61 5.81 -5.05 0.73
C ILE A 61 4.64 -5.94 1.18
N GLN A 62 4.57 -7.12 0.58
CA GLN A 62 3.70 -8.20 1.05
C GLN A 62 4.55 -9.41 1.43
N LEU A 63 4.28 -9.94 2.62
CA LEU A 63 4.93 -11.12 3.17
C LEU A 63 3.97 -12.32 3.16
N PRO A 64 4.48 -13.55 3.06
CA PRO A 64 3.67 -14.72 3.36
C PRO A 64 3.28 -14.73 4.84
N GLU A 65 2.10 -15.27 5.14
CA GLU A 65 1.51 -15.23 6.48
C GLU A 65 2.45 -15.76 7.57
N TRP A 66 3.12 -16.88 7.31
CA TRP A 66 4.05 -17.47 8.26
C TRP A 66 5.22 -16.53 8.62
N LEU A 67 5.76 -15.79 7.64
CA LEU A 67 6.84 -14.85 7.85
C LEU A 67 6.34 -13.59 8.56
N ALA A 68 5.14 -13.12 8.23
CA ALA A 68 4.53 -11.99 8.92
C ALA A 68 4.30 -12.28 10.41
N ILE A 69 3.80 -13.47 10.74
CA ILE A 69 3.61 -13.95 12.12
C ILE A 69 4.95 -13.97 12.87
N GLU A 70 5.98 -14.55 12.26
CA GLU A 70 7.34 -14.59 12.83
C GLU A 70 7.86 -13.17 13.10
N LYS A 71 7.68 -12.27 12.13
CA LYS A 71 8.29 -10.94 12.14
C LYS A 71 7.54 -9.96 13.03
N VAL A 72 6.22 -10.04 13.17
CA VAL A 72 5.46 -9.20 14.13
C VAL A 72 5.58 -9.74 15.57
N GLY A 73 5.96 -11.01 15.73
CA GLY A 73 6.07 -11.65 17.05
C GLY A 73 4.72 -11.91 17.72
N SER A 74 3.61 -11.78 16.98
CA SER A 74 2.26 -12.08 17.44
C SER A 74 1.82 -13.45 16.96
N LYS A 75 1.17 -14.24 17.84
CA LYS A 75 0.54 -15.52 17.47
C LYS A 75 -0.89 -15.36 16.99
N ASP A 76 -1.38 -14.12 16.85
CA ASP A 76 -2.74 -13.87 16.40
C ASP A 76 -2.87 -14.03 14.88
N ARG A 77 -3.93 -14.73 14.47
CA ARG A 77 -4.30 -14.94 13.05
C ARG A 77 -4.73 -13.66 12.31
N THR A 78 -4.76 -12.52 13.00
CA THR A 78 -5.06 -11.20 12.41
C THR A 78 -3.80 -10.41 12.07
N THR A 79 -2.63 -11.05 12.12
CA THR A 79 -1.35 -10.42 11.79
C THR A 79 -1.36 -9.86 10.37
N SER A 80 -1.01 -8.59 10.23
CA SER A 80 -0.93 -7.96 8.92
C SER A 80 0.17 -8.61 8.09
N THR A 81 -0.10 -8.89 6.82
CA THR A 81 0.89 -9.38 5.86
C THR A 81 1.41 -8.30 4.93
N MET A 82 0.95 -7.05 5.11
CA MET A 82 1.21 -5.93 4.22
C MET A 82 1.82 -4.79 5.02
N PHE A 83 2.98 -4.30 4.59
CA PHE A 83 3.74 -3.29 5.33
C PHE A 83 4.26 -2.19 4.40
N ILE A 84 4.42 -0.98 4.95
CA ILE A 84 5.12 0.16 4.36
C ILE A 84 6.39 0.43 5.16
N GLY A 85 7.46 0.88 4.52
CA GLY A 85 8.73 1.25 5.14
C GLY A 85 9.78 1.55 4.08
N TYR A 86 11.04 1.65 4.47
CA TYR A 86 12.15 1.89 3.53
C TYR A 86 13.20 0.78 3.60
N ILE A 87 13.85 0.54 2.45
CA ILE A 87 15.05 -0.29 2.42
C ILE A 87 16.23 0.56 2.90
N SER A 88 16.68 0.29 4.12
CA SER A 88 17.82 1.00 4.72
C SER A 88 19.17 0.40 4.32
N ARG A 89 19.17 -0.90 4.02
CA ARG A 89 20.34 -1.65 3.57
C ARG A 89 19.90 -2.83 2.72
N GLU A 90 20.73 -3.19 1.75
CA GLU A 90 20.50 -4.33 0.87
C GLU A 90 21.78 -5.18 0.80
N THR A 91 21.60 -6.50 0.86
CA THR A 91 22.62 -7.50 0.52
C THR A 91 22.17 -8.25 -0.73
N GLU A 92 22.93 -9.26 -1.18
CA GLU A 92 22.50 -10.11 -2.29
C GLU A 92 21.16 -10.80 -1.98
N ASP A 93 21.03 -11.39 -0.78
CA ASP A 93 19.92 -12.27 -0.41
C ASP A 93 18.81 -11.60 0.42
N ALA A 94 19.08 -10.45 1.05
CA ALA A 94 18.15 -9.86 2.01
C ALA A 94 18.14 -8.32 1.96
N ILE A 95 17.05 -7.74 2.49
CA ILE A 95 16.90 -6.31 2.72
C ILE A 95 16.68 -6.04 4.21
N LEU A 96 17.18 -4.90 4.69
CA LEU A 96 16.85 -4.36 6.01
C LEU A 96 15.77 -3.29 5.85
N PHE A 97 14.53 -3.64 6.18
CA PHE A 97 13.32 -2.88 5.92
C PHE A 97 12.83 -2.11 7.15
N LYS A 98 13.14 -0.82 7.23
CA LYS A 98 12.97 -0.01 8.42
C LYS A 98 11.73 0.86 8.44
N GLU A 99 11.39 1.29 9.66
CA GLU A 99 10.18 2.08 9.99
C GLU A 99 8.94 1.41 9.42
N SER A 100 8.93 0.08 9.54
CA SER A 100 7.87 -0.76 9.02
C SER A 100 6.55 -0.48 9.76
N ALA A 101 5.47 -0.32 9.01
CA ALA A 101 4.14 -0.11 9.56
C ALA A 101 3.09 -0.87 8.75
N ALA A 102 2.11 -1.48 9.43
CA ALA A 102 1.02 -2.19 8.78
C ALA A 102 0.28 -1.30 7.77
N ALA A 103 0.17 -1.78 6.53
CA ALA A 103 -0.37 -0.99 5.42
C ALA A 103 -1.89 -0.86 5.47
N GLN A 104 -2.62 -1.83 6.04
CA GLN A 104 -4.07 -1.86 5.97
C GLN A 104 -4.76 -0.65 6.64
N PRO A 105 -4.39 -0.21 7.85
CA PRO A 105 -4.87 1.05 8.41
C PRO A 105 -4.52 2.27 7.55
N LEU A 106 -3.33 2.27 6.93
CA LEU A 106 -2.86 3.35 6.05
C LEU A 106 -3.66 3.41 4.75
N MET A 107 -4.02 2.28 4.16
CA MET A 107 -4.89 2.21 2.97
C MET A 107 -6.26 2.86 3.24
N GLN A 108 -6.83 2.63 4.42
CA GLN A 108 -8.10 3.26 4.81
C GLN A 108 -7.94 4.77 5.00
N LEU A 109 -6.81 5.23 5.54
CA LEU A 109 -6.51 6.66 5.68
C LEU A 109 -6.31 7.32 4.32
N ALA A 110 -5.51 6.71 3.43
CA ALA A 110 -5.28 7.19 2.07
C ALA A 110 -6.58 7.34 1.28
N HIS A 111 -7.48 6.35 1.42
CA HIS A 111 -8.79 6.41 0.80
C HIS A 111 -9.64 7.59 1.29
N LYS A 112 -9.61 7.88 2.60
CA LYS A 112 -10.31 9.02 3.20
C LYS A 112 -9.72 10.34 2.73
N ILE A 113 -8.39 10.45 2.69
CA ILE A 113 -7.67 11.62 2.15
C ILE A 113 -8.13 11.91 0.73
N HIS A 114 -8.04 10.91 -0.15
CA HIS A 114 -8.42 11.07 -1.56
C HIS A 114 -9.90 11.45 -1.74
N SER A 115 -10.79 10.90 -0.92
CA SER A 115 -12.21 11.25 -0.93
C SER A 115 -12.45 12.70 -0.47
N LEU A 116 -11.71 13.17 0.54
CA LEU A 116 -11.78 14.54 1.02
C LEU A 116 -11.21 15.54 0.01
N GLU A 117 -10.12 15.22 -0.69
CA GLU A 117 -9.55 16.07 -1.74
C GLU A 117 -10.56 16.36 -2.85
N LYS A 118 -11.23 15.30 -3.34
CA LYS A 118 -12.33 15.45 -4.30
C LYS A 118 -13.47 16.28 -3.73
N GLY A 119 -13.79 16.11 -2.45
CA GLY A 119 -14.80 16.91 -1.76
C GLY A 119 -14.44 18.40 -1.69
N VAL A 120 -13.19 18.73 -1.35
CA VAL A 120 -12.66 20.10 -1.26
C VAL A 120 -12.73 20.80 -2.62
N ALA A 121 -12.26 20.12 -3.68
CA ALA A 121 -12.31 20.63 -5.05
C ALA A 121 -13.75 20.94 -5.51
N ASN A 122 -14.74 20.22 -4.97
CA ASN A 122 -16.14 20.41 -5.33
C ASN A 122 -16.90 21.42 -4.43
N THR A 123 -16.30 21.96 -3.38
CA THR A 123 -16.97 22.88 -2.43
C THR A 123 -16.39 24.30 -2.43
N GLU A 124 -15.68 24.72 -3.48
CA GLU A 124 -15.04 26.04 -3.56
C GLU A 124 -16.02 27.22 -3.36
N ALA A 125 -17.30 27.04 -3.73
CA ALA A 125 -18.32 28.08 -3.59
C ALA A 125 -18.86 28.25 -2.15
N ASP A 126 -18.56 27.33 -1.22
CA ASP A 126 -19.00 27.37 0.18
C ASP A 126 -17.77 27.48 1.10
N THR A 127 -17.39 28.72 1.41
CA THR A 127 -16.16 29.07 2.15
C THR A 127 -16.06 28.38 3.51
N ASP A 128 -17.17 28.25 4.24
CA ASP A 128 -17.17 27.64 5.57
C ASP A 128 -17.04 26.12 5.49
N ARG A 129 -17.73 25.49 4.54
CA ARG A 129 -17.59 24.06 4.28
C ARG A 129 -16.20 23.73 3.74
N HIS A 130 -15.65 24.55 2.87
CA HIS A 130 -14.31 24.41 2.31
C HIS A 130 -13.25 24.41 3.42
N LYS A 131 -13.22 25.44 4.28
CA LYS A 131 -12.27 25.53 5.41
C LYS A 131 -12.35 24.33 6.36
N ARG A 132 -13.55 23.82 6.65
CA ARG A 132 -13.72 22.64 7.50
C ARG A 132 -13.16 21.38 6.84
N SER A 133 -13.38 21.23 5.53
CA SER A 133 -12.85 20.10 4.76
C SER A 133 -11.32 20.15 4.66
N GLU A 134 -10.72 21.32 4.43
CA GLU A 134 -9.26 21.50 4.44
C GLU A 134 -8.64 21.16 5.80
N LYS A 135 -9.27 21.59 6.90
CA LYS A 135 -8.79 21.26 8.25
C LYS A 135 -8.78 19.75 8.48
N ARG A 136 -9.88 19.06 8.13
CA ARG A 136 -9.96 17.60 8.23
C ARG A 136 -8.94 16.90 7.36
N LEU A 137 -8.73 17.40 6.14
CA LEU A 137 -7.72 16.87 5.22
C LEU A 137 -6.33 16.93 5.86
N ARG A 138 -5.96 18.08 6.42
CA ARG A 138 -4.67 18.28 7.11
C ARG A 138 -4.51 17.35 8.32
N GLU A 139 -5.58 17.15 9.11
CA GLU A 139 -5.59 16.20 10.23
C GLU A 139 -5.37 14.75 9.77
N HIS A 140 -5.93 14.35 8.62
CA HIS A 140 -5.74 13.00 8.08
C HIS A 140 -4.34 12.79 7.50
N TYR A 141 -3.77 13.79 6.83
CA TYR A 141 -2.37 13.76 6.40
C TYR A 141 -1.43 13.58 7.60
N GLN A 142 -1.64 14.32 8.69
CA GLN A 142 -0.82 14.18 9.90
C GLN A 142 -0.93 12.77 10.52
N LYS A 143 -2.11 12.14 10.47
CA LYS A 143 -2.30 10.75 10.91
C LYS A 143 -1.61 9.73 10.01
N LEU A 144 -1.49 10.01 8.71
CA LEU A 144 -0.77 9.14 7.78
C LEU A 144 0.74 9.16 8.05
N SER A 145 1.28 10.34 8.41
CA SER A 145 2.69 10.50 8.78
C SER A 145 3.03 9.93 10.15
N ASN A 146 2.09 9.93 11.11
CA ASN A 146 2.30 9.33 12.43
C ASN A 146 1.93 7.84 12.44
N ARG A 147 2.94 6.98 12.32
CA ARG A 147 2.78 5.53 12.19
C ARG A 147 3.21 4.74 13.42
N ASP A 148 3.70 5.42 14.46
CA ASP A 148 4.33 4.82 15.65
C ASP A 148 3.41 3.86 16.42
N ASN A 149 2.08 4.04 16.28
CA ASN A 149 1.08 3.21 16.96
C ASN A 149 0.60 2.02 16.11
N LEU A 150 1.13 1.84 14.90
CA LEU A 150 0.75 0.73 14.02
C LEU A 150 1.64 -0.49 14.28
N PRO A 151 1.13 -1.71 14.07
CA PRO A 151 1.97 -2.90 14.11
C PRO A 151 3.14 -2.79 13.13
N SER A 152 4.34 -3.08 13.61
CA SER A 152 5.59 -3.04 12.87
C SER A 152 6.28 -4.41 12.88
N LEU A 153 7.28 -4.59 12.03
CA LEU A 153 8.15 -5.77 12.06
C LEU A 153 9.18 -5.60 13.19
N SER A 154 9.39 -6.67 13.95
CA SER A 154 10.34 -6.70 15.09
C SER A 154 11.79 -6.96 14.64
N ASP A 155 11.98 -7.86 13.67
CA ASP A 155 13.26 -8.09 12.98
C ASP A 155 13.13 -7.74 11.51
N GLU A 156 13.62 -6.57 11.15
CA GLU A 156 13.43 -5.94 9.84
C GLU A 156 14.32 -6.53 8.73
N TRP A 157 15.10 -7.59 8.98
CA TRP A 157 15.77 -8.34 7.91
C TRP A 157 14.81 -9.28 7.19
N LEU A 158 14.58 -9.04 5.91
CA LEU A 158 13.67 -9.79 5.07
C LEU A 158 14.42 -10.46 3.91
N PRO A 159 14.33 -11.80 3.77
CA PRO A 159 14.89 -12.50 2.61
C PRO A 159 14.14 -12.12 1.34
N LYS A 160 14.87 -11.73 0.29
CA LYS A 160 14.27 -11.30 -0.99
C LYS A 160 13.44 -12.41 -1.64
N SER A 161 13.90 -13.65 -1.53
CA SER A 161 13.22 -14.84 -2.07
C SER A 161 11.88 -15.16 -1.42
N GLN A 162 11.57 -14.52 -0.28
CA GLN A 162 10.35 -14.75 0.48
C GLN A 162 9.38 -13.58 0.40
N LEU A 163 9.73 -12.49 -0.29
CA LEU A 163 8.79 -11.41 -0.55
C LEU A 163 7.79 -11.85 -1.62
N ILE A 164 6.50 -11.74 -1.32
CA ILE A 164 5.44 -11.97 -2.32
C ILE A 164 5.47 -10.83 -3.33
N THR A 165 5.59 -9.59 -2.83
CA THR A 165 5.67 -8.42 -3.68
C THR A 165 6.40 -7.28 -2.97
N ALA A 166 7.01 -6.42 -3.76
CA ALA A 166 7.66 -5.19 -3.34
C ALA A 166 7.39 -4.13 -4.42
N VAL A 167 6.50 -3.19 -4.14
CA VAL A 167 6.01 -2.24 -5.15
C VAL A 167 6.10 -0.79 -4.70
N GLN A 168 6.38 0.06 -5.66
CA GLN A 168 6.42 1.51 -5.49
C GLN A 168 5.67 2.18 -6.65
N ARG A 169 5.06 3.33 -6.39
CA ARG A 169 4.54 4.19 -7.45
C ARG A 169 5.61 5.20 -7.88
N CYS A 170 5.73 5.41 -9.19
CA CYS A 170 6.53 6.49 -9.75
C CYS A 170 5.63 7.62 -10.20
N GLU A 171 6.12 8.85 -10.05
CA GLU A 171 5.55 10.05 -10.66
C GLU A 171 6.01 10.20 -12.12
#